data_AF-A0A553E0A9-F1
#
_entry.id   AF-A0A553E0A9-F1
#
_cell.length_a   1.000
_cell.length_b   1.000
_cell.length_c   1.000
_cell.angle_alpha   90.00
_cell.angle_beta   90.00
_cell.angle_gamma   90.00
#
_symmetry.space_group_name_H-M   'P 1'
#
loop_
_entity.id
_entity.type
_entity.pdbx_description
1 polymer ?
#
loop_
_entity_poly.entity_id
_entity_poly.type
_entity_poly.pdbx_seq_one_letter_code
_entity_poly.pdbx_strand_id
1 'polypeptide(L)'
;MNTKIKCLLLDDELPGLTYLKMLCEQIPELEIIKSFNDPQKLLDEVSKLDFDLCISDIEMPGIDGLTLANLLKDKLVIFTTAYKDYAAEAFDIDAVDYITKPVMKERLEKAVAKALERFNKLELSKKFIHLNTDKGKSLLYFDQIQYIKTALTDSRDKEVLLADGNLLILKNIKFDSLLSQLPKADFCRVNKKEIIAISAVQFFNHNEITLSLHEKNGKPIVLVLSETYRNDFLTKVKI
;
A
#
# COMPACT_ATOMS: atom_id res chain seq x y z
N MET A 1 -4.23 -6.13 12.02
CA MET A 1 -3.86 -5.53 10.72
C MET A 1 -4.88 -4.44 10.45
N ASN A 2 -4.49 -3.18 10.29
CA ASN A 2 -5.47 -2.09 10.12
C ASN A 2 -5.02 -1.14 9.00
N THR A 3 -4.65 -1.70 7.85
CA THR A 3 -4.41 -0.89 6.65
C THR A 3 -5.71 -0.92 5.87
N LYS A 4 -6.44 0.20 5.89
CA LYS A 4 -7.65 0.37 5.08
C LYS A 4 -7.25 0.48 3.61
N ILE A 5 -8.07 -0.08 2.72
CA ILE A 5 -7.94 0.11 1.28
C ILE A 5 -8.60 1.43 0.90
N LYS A 6 -7.84 2.30 0.23
CA LYS A 6 -8.31 3.63 -0.16
C LYS A 6 -9.20 3.53 -1.38
N CYS A 7 -10.44 4.01 -1.27
CA CYS A 7 -11.51 3.79 -2.22
C CYS A 7 -12.01 5.11 -2.84
N LEU A 8 -12.18 5.12 -4.16
CA LEU A 8 -12.96 6.11 -4.89
C LEU A 8 -14.32 5.54 -5.27
N LEU A 9 -15.35 6.37 -5.19
CA LEU A 9 -16.70 6.01 -5.64
C LEU A 9 -17.06 6.84 -6.86
N LEU A 10 -17.67 6.22 -7.87
CA LEU A 10 -18.18 6.91 -9.05
C LEU A 10 -19.55 6.34 -9.43
N ASP A 11 -20.57 7.20 -9.48
CA ASP A 11 -21.92 6.87 -9.92
C ASP A 11 -22.60 8.20 -10.31
N ASP A 12 -23.04 8.35 -11.56
CA ASP A 12 -23.63 9.59 -12.06
C ASP A 12 -25.02 9.86 -11.44
N GLU A 13 -25.66 8.81 -10.92
CA GLU A 13 -26.91 8.92 -10.16
C GLU A 13 -26.63 9.25 -8.69
N LEU A 14 -26.91 10.50 -8.28
CA LEU A 14 -26.74 10.95 -6.89
C LEU A 14 -27.37 10.04 -5.82
N PRO A 15 -28.59 9.47 -6.01
CA PRO A 15 -29.16 8.52 -5.05
C PRO A 15 -28.33 7.23 -4.94
N GLY A 16 -27.89 6.68 -6.08
CA GLY A 16 -27.02 5.50 -6.13
C GLY A 16 -25.69 5.74 -5.44
N LEU A 17 -25.04 6.86 -5.76
CA LEU A 17 -23.79 7.29 -5.12
C LEU A 17 -23.92 7.44 -3.60
N THR A 18 -25.00 8.07 -3.14
CA THR A 18 -25.26 8.31 -1.72
C THR A 18 -25.46 6.99 -0.98
N TYR A 19 -26.24 6.08 -1.56
CA TYR A 19 -26.50 4.76 -0.99
C TYR A 19 -25.22 3.90 -0.96
N LEU A 20 -24.47 3.87 -2.06
CA LEU A 20 -23.19 3.16 -2.14
C LEU A 20 -22.20 3.68 -1.10
N LYS A 21 -22.10 5.01 -0.94
CA LYS A 21 -21.25 5.64 0.07
C LYS A 21 -21.65 5.20 1.48
N MET A 22 -22.94 5.23 1.82
CA MET A 22 -23.46 4.79 3.11
C MET A 22 -23.12 3.32 3.41
N LEU A 23 -23.18 2.44 2.40
CA LEU A 23 -22.78 1.05 2.55
C LEU A 23 -21.27 0.91 2.76
N CYS A 24 -20.46 1.62 1.98
CA CYS A 24 -18.99 1.59 2.11
C CYS A 24 -18.50 2.11 3.47
N GLU A 25 -19.15 3.13 4.03
CA GLU A 25 -18.82 3.67 5.36
C GLU A 25 -19.03 2.66 6.50
N GLN A 26 -19.85 1.63 6.28
CA GLN A 26 -20.07 0.55 7.25
C GLN A 26 -19.04 -0.57 7.15
N ILE A 27 -18.12 -0.54 6.17
CA ILE A 27 -17.09 -1.55 5.96
C ILE A 27 -15.77 -1.02 6.55
N PRO A 28 -15.30 -1.54 7.71
CA PRO A 28 -14.14 -1.00 8.41
C PRO A 28 -12.86 -0.96 7.58
N GLU A 29 -12.72 -1.89 6.64
CA GLU A 29 -11.55 -2.04 5.77
C GLU A 29 -11.49 -0.98 4.68
N LEU A 30 -12.56 -0.23 4.40
CA LEU A 30 -12.57 0.83 3.39
C LEU A 30 -12.24 2.20 4.00
N GLU A 31 -11.49 2.99 3.25
CA GLU A 31 -11.33 4.44 3.45
C GLU A 31 -11.80 5.18 2.20
N ILE A 32 -12.94 5.86 2.26
CA ILE A 32 -13.46 6.62 1.11
C ILE A 32 -12.65 7.92 0.99
N ILE A 33 -11.83 8.02 -0.06
CA ILE A 33 -11.01 9.21 -0.33
C ILE A 33 -11.87 10.29 -0.96
N LYS A 34 -12.68 9.93 -1.96
CA LYS A 34 -13.57 10.86 -2.66
C LYS A 34 -14.65 10.11 -3.42
N SER A 35 -15.79 10.78 -3.60
CA SER A 35 -16.92 10.31 -4.40
C SER A 35 -17.17 11.28 -5.56
N PHE A 36 -17.46 10.75 -6.74
CA PHE A 36 -17.70 11.51 -7.96
C PHE A 36 -19.07 11.13 -8.52
N ASN A 37 -19.78 12.13 -9.06
CA ASN A 37 -21.02 11.95 -9.81
C ASN A 37 -20.85 12.32 -11.29
N ASP A 38 -19.61 12.44 -11.73
CA ASP A 38 -19.24 12.88 -13.07
C ASP A 38 -17.91 12.22 -13.42
N PRO A 39 -17.88 11.33 -14.43
CA PRO A 39 -16.66 10.63 -14.81
C PRO A 39 -15.56 11.59 -15.31
N GLN A 40 -15.91 12.74 -15.90
CA GLN A 40 -14.91 13.71 -16.37
C GLN A 40 -14.16 14.34 -15.20
N LYS A 41 -14.87 14.72 -14.13
CA LYS A 41 -14.24 15.24 -12.91
C LYS A 41 -13.31 14.23 -12.25
N LEU A 42 -13.67 12.94 -12.31
CA LEU A 42 -12.76 11.90 -11.83
C LEU A 42 -11.48 11.92 -12.66
N LEU A 43 -11.56 11.92 -14.00
CA LEU A 43 -10.37 11.90 -14.86
C LEU A 43 -9.45 13.12 -14.67
N ASP A 44 -10.01 14.30 -14.45
CA ASP A 44 -9.24 15.53 -14.21
C ASP A 44 -8.42 15.49 -12.90
N GLU A 45 -8.88 14.69 -11.93
CA GLU A 45 -8.33 14.64 -10.58
C GLU A 45 -7.59 13.34 -10.26
N VAL A 46 -7.89 12.23 -10.95
CA VAL A 46 -7.48 10.87 -10.57
C VAL A 46 -5.97 10.70 -10.46
N SER A 47 -5.20 11.40 -11.30
CA SER A 47 -3.73 11.39 -11.29
C SER A 47 -3.11 12.00 -10.02
N LYS A 48 -3.88 12.79 -9.28
CA LYS A 48 -3.44 13.49 -8.05
C LYS A 48 -3.92 12.79 -6.77
N LEU A 49 -4.77 11.77 -6.90
CA LEU A 49 -5.37 11.07 -5.79
C LEU A 49 -4.60 9.79 -5.48
N ASP A 50 -4.36 9.55 -4.19
CA ASP A 50 -3.77 8.31 -3.70
C ASP A 50 -4.89 7.35 -3.28
N PHE A 51 -5.19 6.38 -4.14
CA PHE A 51 -6.23 5.38 -3.94
C PHE A 51 -5.81 4.01 -4.49
N ASP A 52 -6.48 2.95 -4.03
CA ASP A 52 -6.16 1.55 -4.36
C ASP A 52 -7.31 0.87 -5.11
N LEU A 53 -8.55 1.27 -4.81
CA LEU A 53 -9.79 0.69 -5.31
C LEU A 53 -10.70 1.79 -5.88
N CYS A 54 -11.34 1.53 -7.01
CA CYS A 54 -12.46 2.31 -7.53
C CYS A 54 -13.71 1.44 -7.58
N ILE A 55 -14.81 1.92 -7.01
CA ILE A 55 -16.14 1.32 -7.17
C ILE A 55 -16.93 2.24 -8.09
N SER A 56 -17.22 1.77 -9.31
CA SER A 56 -17.77 2.60 -10.38
C SER A 56 -19.03 1.99 -10.97
N ASP A 57 -20.00 2.82 -11.35
CA ASP A 57 -21.01 2.39 -12.31
C ASP A 57 -20.35 2.08 -13.67
N ILE A 58 -20.97 1.17 -14.42
CA ILE A 58 -20.62 0.88 -15.81
C ILE A 58 -21.26 1.93 -16.72
N GLU A 59 -22.57 2.12 -16.61
CA GLU A 59 -23.28 2.98 -17.55
C GLU A 59 -23.33 4.42 -17.05
N MET A 60 -22.49 5.27 -17.62
CA MET A 60 -22.50 6.70 -17.33
C MET A 60 -22.51 7.52 -18.63
N PRO A 61 -23.18 8.67 -18.67
CA PRO A 61 -23.11 9.59 -19.78
C PRO A 61 -21.67 10.03 -20.08
N GLY A 62 -21.29 9.93 -21.35
CA GLY A 62 -20.01 10.41 -21.88
C GLY A 62 -18.86 9.41 -21.80
N ILE A 63 -18.67 8.72 -20.67
CA ILE A 63 -17.62 7.68 -20.52
C ILE A 63 -18.21 6.48 -19.80
N ASP A 64 -18.14 5.33 -20.46
CA ASP A 64 -18.44 4.03 -19.86
C ASP A 64 -17.36 3.63 -18.84
N GLY A 65 -17.79 3.06 -17.72
CA GLY A 65 -16.94 2.53 -16.66
C GLY A 65 -15.91 1.52 -17.16
N LEU A 66 -16.22 0.74 -18.21
CA LEU A 66 -15.26 -0.17 -18.84
C LEU A 66 -14.08 0.58 -19.49
N THR A 67 -14.36 1.72 -20.14
CA THR A 67 -13.33 2.61 -20.70
C THR A 67 -12.52 3.25 -19.57
N LEU A 68 -13.18 3.66 -18.49
CA LEU A 68 -12.49 4.20 -17.31
C LEU A 68 -11.52 3.18 -16.70
N ALA A 69 -11.92 1.93 -16.52
CA ALA A 69 -11.04 0.90 -15.94
C ALA A 69 -9.77 0.67 -16.75
N ASN A 70 -9.83 0.79 -18.07
CA ASN A 70 -8.65 0.74 -18.94
C ASN A 70 -7.66 1.89 -18.70
N LEU A 71 -8.09 3.02 -18.13
CA LEU A 71 -7.23 4.12 -17.71
C LEU A 71 -6.67 3.90 -16.29
N LEU A 72 -7.32 3.05 -15.49
CA LEU A 72 -6.98 2.76 -14.11
C LEU A 72 -6.23 1.43 -13.93
N LYS A 73 -5.45 0.96 -14.91
CA LYS A 73 -4.88 -0.40 -14.97
C LYS A 73 -4.13 -0.88 -13.71
N ASP A 74 -3.53 0.04 -12.96
CA ASP A 74 -2.79 -0.28 -11.72
C ASP A 74 -3.69 -0.28 -10.46
N LYS A 75 -4.99 -0.08 -10.62
CA LYS A 75 -5.98 0.05 -9.55
C LYS A 75 -6.98 -1.09 -9.64
N LEU A 76 -7.48 -1.49 -8.48
CA LEU A 76 -8.57 -2.45 -8.40
C LEU A 76 -9.86 -1.74 -8.79
N VAL A 77 -10.71 -2.42 -9.55
CA VAL A 77 -12.03 -1.89 -9.94
C VAL A 77 -13.11 -2.89 -9.55
N ILE A 78 -14.15 -2.41 -8.87
CA ILE A 78 -15.41 -3.13 -8.68
C ILE A 78 -16.47 -2.35 -9.44
N PHE A 79 -17.23 -3.04 -10.27
CA PHE A 79 -18.31 -2.40 -11.00
C PHE A 79 -19.65 -2.56 -10.30
N THR A 80 -20.47 -1.52 -10.34
CA THR A 80 -21.91 -1.57 -10.11
C THR A 80 -22.62 -1.44 -11.46
N THR A 81 -23.76 -2.11 -11.65
CA THR A 81 -24.49 -2.03 -12.92
C THR A 81 -25.95 -2.42 -12.74
N ALA A 82 -26.87 -1.82 -13.50
CA ALA A 82 -28.26 -2.24 -13.54
C ALA A 82 -28.49 -3.57 -14.31
N TYR A 83 -27.51 -4.02 -15.10
CA TYR A 83 -27.67 -5.15 -16.01
C TYR A 83 -26.89 -6.38 -15.54
N LYS A 84 -27.48 -7.56 -15.74
CA LYS A 84 -26.86 -8.84 -15.37
C LYS A 84 -25.84 -9.33 -16.39
N ASP A 85 -25.89 -8.82 -17.62
CA ASP A 85 -25.26 -9.45 -18.78
C ASP A 85 -23.86 -8.91 -19.12
N TYR A 86 -23.37 -7.88 -18.41
CA TYR A 86 -22.01 -7.35 -18.60
C TYR A 86 -20.90 -8.32 -18.17
N ALA A 87 -21.23 -9.45 -17.54
CA ALA A 87 -20.26 -10.42 -17.04
C ALA A 87 -19.33 -11.01 -18.11
N ALA A 88 -19.72 -10.98 -19.40
CA ALA A 88 -18.88 -11.48 -20.50
C ALA A 88 -17.84 -10.44 -20.97
N GLU A 89 -18.25 -9.20 -21.23
CA GLU A 89 -17.38 -8.10 -21.65
C GLU A 89 -16.44 -7.63 -20.53
N ALA A 90 -16.93 -7.78 -19.31
CA ALA A 90 -16.18 -7.70 -18.07
C ALA A 90 -14.93 -8.57 -18.02
N PHE A 91 -14.91 -9.74 -18.67
CA PHE A 91 -13.77 -10.66 -18.53
C PHE A 91 -12.48 -10.09 -19.13
N ASP A 92 -12.59 -9.27 -20.17
CA ASP A 92 -11.46 -8.61 -20.82
C ASP A 92 -10.88 -7.46 -19.96
N ILE A 93 -11.65 -6.98 -18.99
CA ILE A 93 -11.26 -5.93 -18.05
C ILE A 93 -11.01 -6.62 -16.73
N ASP A 94 -9.76 -6.68 -16.24
CA ASP A 94 -9.38 -7.42 -15.02
C ASP A 94 -9.95 -6.82 -13.70
N ALA A 95 -11.25 -6.53 -13.68
CA ALA A 95 -12.01 -6.08 -12.54
C ALA A 95 -12.05 -7.17 -11.47
N VAL A 96 -12.12 -6.71 -10.23
CA VAL A 96 -12.20 -7.60 -9.06
C VAL A 96 -13.56 -8.28 -8.99
N ASP A 97 -14.63 -7.52 -9.22
CA ASP A 97 -15.99 -8.03 -9.10
C ASP A 97 -17.04 -7.14 -9.75
N TYR A 98 -18.23 -7.69 -9.93
CA TYR A 98 -19.41 -7.04 -10.53
C TYR A 98 -20.62 -7.16 -9.63
N ILE A 99 -21.26 -6.03 -9.32
CA ILE A 99 -22.40 -5.95 -8.42
C ILE A 99 -23.60 -5.41 -9.19
N THR A 100 -24.65 -6.22 -9.29
CA THR A 100 -25.93 -5.78 -9.85
C THR A 100 -26.63 -4.83 -8.88
N LYS A 101 -27.10 -3.68 -9.36
CA LYS A 101 -27.98 -2.76 -8.64
C LYS A 101 -29.37 -3.42 -8.45
N PRO A 102 -30.05 -3.20 -7.31
CA PRO A 102 -29.61 -2.42 -6.15
C PRO A 102 -28.48 -3.12 -5.37
N VAL A 103 -27.49 -2.33 -4.91
CA VAL A 103 -26.30 -2.85 -4.24
C VAL A 103 -26.67 -3.38 -2.85
N MET A 104 -26.62 -4.70 -2.66
CA MET A 104 -26.83 -5.31 -1.35
C MET A 104 -25.55 -5.27 -0.52
N LYS A 105 -25.66 -5.00 0.79
CA LYS A 105 -24.52 -4.88 1.70
C LYS A 105 -23.64 -6.14 1.69
N GLU A 106 -24.25 -7.31 1.82
CA GLU A 106 -23.53 -8.60 1.87
C GLU A 106 -22.80 -8.88 0.55
N ARG A 107 -23.34 -8.37 -0.58
CA ARG A 107 -22.73 -8.52 -1.91
C ARG A 107 -21.52 -7.60 -2.06
N LEU A 108 -21.62 -6.37 -1.56
CA LEU A 108 -20.53 -5.40 -1.50
C LEU A 108 -19.39 -5.89 -0.61
N GLU A 109 -19.70 -6.40 0.59
CA GLU A 109 -18.70 -6.96 1.51
C GLU A 109 -17.90 -8.09 0.85
N LYS A 110 -18.56 -8.99 0.12
CA LYS A 110 -17.87 -10.05 -0.65
C LYS A 110 -16.95 -9.51 -1.74
N ALA A 111 -17.37 -8.47 -2.45
CA ALA A 111 -16.56 -7.84 -3.49
C ALA A 111 -15.33 -7.14 -2.89
N VAL A 112 -15.52 -6.43 -1.77
CA VAL A 112 -14.44 -5.78 -1.03
C VAL A 112 -13.47 -6.80 -0.46
N ALA A 113 -13.94 -7.94 0.05
CA ALA A 113 -13.07 -9.02 0.53
C ALA A 113 -12.15 -9.55 -0.58
N LYS A 114 -12.66 -9.75 -1.80
CA LYS A 114 -11.83 -10.12 -2.96
C LYS A 114 -10.83 -9.02 -3.33
N ALA A 115 -11.25 -7.75 -3.27
CA ALA A 115 -10.37 -6.62 -3.55
C ALA A 115 -9.21 -6.58 -2.54
N LEU A 116 -9.50 -6.78 -1.26
CA LEU A 116 -8.49 -6.87 -0.21
C LEU A 116 -7.51 -8.02 -0.44
N GLU A 117 -7.99 -9.19 -0.85
CA GLU A 117 -7.11 -10.33 -1.17
C GLU A 117 -6.16 -10.00 -2.34
N ARG A 118 -6.69 -9.46 -3.44
CA ARG A 118 -5.87 -9.01 -4.58
C ARG A 118 -4.90 -7.89 -4.19
N PHE A 119 -5.36 -6.91 -3.42
CA PHE A 119 -4.54 -5.80 -2.94
C PHE A 119 -3.35 -6.30 -2.11
N ASN A 120 -3.62 -7.18 -1.14
CA ASN A 120 -2.57 -7.79 -0.33
C ASN A 120 -1.59 -8.61 -1.18
N LYS A 121 -2.07 -9.32 -2.21
CA LYS A 121 -1.20 -10.07 -3.12
C LYS A 121 -0.32 -9.15 -3.97
N LEU A 122 -0.87 -8.05 -4.47
CA LEU A 122 -0.12 -7.03 -5.21
C LEU A 122 0.96 -6.38 -4.34
N GLU A 123 0.61 -6.02 -3.10
CA GLU A 123 1.56 -5.50 -2.10
C GLU A 123 2.67 -6.52 -1.78
N LEU A 124 2.33 -7.82 -1.66
CA LEU A 124 3.31 -8.89 -1.47
C LEU A 124 4.20 -9.12 -2.71
N SER A 125 3.73 -8.75 -3.90
CA SER A 125 4.48 -8.89 -5.15
C SER A 125 5.36 -7.69 -5.51
N LYS A 126 5.10 -6.52 -4.89
CA LYS A 126 5.96 -5.35 -5.06
C LYS A 126 7.37 -5.71 -4.59
N LYS A 127 8.36 -5.40 -5.43
CA LYS A 127 9.78 -5.64 -5.13
C LYS A 127 10.52 -4.36 -4.76
N PHE A 128 9.87 -3.20 -4.87
CA PHE A 128 10.51 -1.89 -4.70
C PHE A 128 9.54 -0.81 -4.23
N ILE A 129 10.11 0.30 -3.77
CA ILE A 129 9.41 1.55 -3.43
C ILE A 129 10.05 2.75 -4.12
N HIS A 130 9.23 3.76 -4.40
CA HIS A 130 9.69 5.06 -4.88
C HIS A 130 9.89 6.01 -3.72
N LEU A 131 11.07 6.60 -3.59
CA LEU A 131 11.40 7.53 -2.51
C LEU A 131 12.13 8.75 -3.05
N ASN A 132 11.92 9.89 -2.41
CA ASN A 132 12.76 11.08 -2.63
C ASN A 132 14.08 10.89 -1.88
N THR A 133 15.20 11.08 -2.57
CA THR A 133 16.53 10.89 -2.01
C THR A 133 17.42 12.10 -2.26
N ASP A 134 18.63 12.10 -1.69
CA ASP A 134 19.70 13.03 -2.01
C ASP A 134 20.14 12.98 -3.49
N LYS A 135 19.79 11.92 -4.22
CA LYS A 135 20.04 11.75 -5.66
C LYS A 135 18.80 11.99 -6.53
N GLY A 136 17.72 12.53 -5.95
CA GLY A 136 16.44 12.72 -6.63
C GLY A 136 15.44 11.59 -6.35
N LYS A 137 14.44 11.41 -7.22
CA LYS A 137 13.50 10.29 -7.10
C LYS A 137 14.21 8.98 -7.43
N SER A 138 14.18 8.03 -6.52
CA SER A 138 14.84 6.73 -6.70
C SER A 138 13.86 5.58 -6.50
N LEU A 139 14.04 4.56 -7.31
CA LEU A 139 13.40 3.26 -7.14
C LEU A 139 14.34 2.38 -6.31
N LEU A 140 13.87 1.97 -5.14
CA LEU A 140 14.66 1.21 -4.17
C LEU A 140 14.07 -0.19 -4.01
N TYR A 141 14.81 -1.20 -4.44
CA TYR A 141 14.39 -2.60 -4.31
C TYR A 141 14.54 -3.09 -2.88
N PHE A 142 13.56 -3.85 -2.39
CA PHE A 142 13.51 -4.31 -1.01
C PHE A 142 14.68 -5.23 -0.66
N ASP A 143 15.10 -6.10 -1.57
CA ASP A 143 16.25 -6.99 -1.39
C ASP A 143 17.58 -6.26 -1.22
N GLN A 144 17.68 -5.02 -1.70
CA GLN A 144 18.85 -4.17 -1.52
C GLN A 144 18.90 -3.48 -0.16
N ILE A 145 17.77 -3.30 0.53
CA ILE A 145 17.71 -2.58 1.80
C ILE A 145 18.12 -3.52 2.94
N GLN A 146 19.10 -3.13 3.74
CA GLN A 146 19.55 -3.93 4.89
C GLN A 146 19.26 -3.26 6.23
N TYR A 147 19.54 -1.96 6.31
CA TYR A 147 19.42 -1.20 7.55
C TYR A 147 19.09 0.26 7.26
N ILE A 148 18.23 0.85 8.07
CA ILE A 148 17.81 2.24 7.95
C ILE A 148 17.89 2.90 9.32
N LYS A 149 18.57 4.04 9.41
CA LYS A 149 18.66 4.85 10.62
C LYS A 149 18.33 6.32 10.36
N THR A 150 18.13 7.09 11.42
CA THR A 150 18.08 8.55 11.29
C THR A 150 19.40 9.07 10.70
N ALA A 151 19.32 9.92 9.67
CA ALA A 151 20.51 10.51 9.09
C ALA A 151 21.20 11.44 10.11
N LEU A 152 22.54 11.46 10.10
CA LEU A 152 23.31 12.34 10.99
C LEU A 152 23.20 13.82 10.58
N THR A 153 22.88 14.10 9.31
CA THR A 153 22.84 15.44 8.73
C THR A 153 21.52 16.18 9.01
N ASP A 154 20.39 15.46 9.01
CA ASP A 154 19.05 16.01 9.27
C ASP A 154 18.17 14.92 9.88
N SER A 155 17.54 15.21 11.02
CA SER A 155 16.69 14.25 11.75
C SER A 155 15.41 13.86 10.99
N ARG A 156 14.98 14.68 10.02
CA ARG A 156 13.85 14.40 9.12
C ARG A 156 14.23 13.37 8.06
N ASP A 157 15.51 13.25 7.75
CA ASP A 157 16.03 12.34 6.73
C ASP A 157 16.36 10.97 7.34
N LYS A 158 16.49 9.96 6.48
CA LYS A 158 16.86 8.59 6.86
C LYS A 158 18.03 8.13 6.01
N GLU A 159 19.05 7.57 6.63
CA GLU A 159 20.18 6.96 5.95
C GLU A 159 19.89 5.47 5.80
N VAL A 160 19.97 4.96 4.57
CA VAL A 160 19.79 3.55 4.22
C VAL A 160 21.15 2.97 3.88
N LEU A 161 21.50 1.87 4.53
CA LEU A 161 22.59 0.99 4.16
C LEU A 161 22.06 -0.11 3.23
N LEU A 162 22.65 -0.17 2.04
CA LEU A 162 22.32 -1.13 1.01
C LEU A 162 23.19 -2.39 1.12
N ALA A 163 22.75 -3.48 0.49
CA ALA A 163 23.42 -4.77 0.48
C ALA A 163 24.82 -4.73 -0.14
N ASP A 164 25.08 -3.78 -1.05
CA ASP A 164 26.39 -3.53 -1.65
C ASP A 164 27.32 -2.65 -0.77
N GLY A 165 26.84 -2.25 0.42
CA GLY A 165 27.55 -1.38 1.35
C GLY A 165 27.41 0.12 1.06
N ASN A 166 26.71 0.50 -0.01
CA ASN A 166 26.46 1.91 -0.31
C ASN A 166 25.45 2.53 0.65
N LEU A 167 25.59 3.84 0.83
CA LEU A 167 24.66 4.64 1.62
C LEU A 167 23.79 5.51 0.69
N LEU A 168 22.53 5.67 1.06
CA LEU A 168 21.56 6.54 0.38
C LEU A 168 20.77 7.33 1.42
N ILE A 169 20.49 8.62 1.18
CA ILE A 169 19.72 9.44 2.10
C ILE A 169 18.30 9.62 1.56
N LEU A 170 17.31 9.09 2.27
CA LEU A 170 15.89 9.35 2.04
C LEU A 170 15.50 10.70 2.65
N LYS A 171 14.87 11.56 1.86
CA LYS A 171 14.53 12.92 2.25
C LYS A 171 13.14 13.01 2.87
N ASN A 172 13.04 13.71 4.01
CA ASN A 172 11.78 14.11 4.65
C ASN A 172 10.76 12.96 4.83
N ILE A 173 11.19 11.84 5.40
CA ILE A 173 10.34 10.67 5.63
C ILE A 173 10.41 10.19 7.09
N LYS A 174 9.23 9.95 7.67
CA LYS A 174 9.06 9.39 9.02
C LYS A 174 9.17 7.87 8.98
N PHE A 175 9.67 7.26 10.05
CA PHE A 175 9.79 5.80 10.14
C PHE A 175 8.47 5.07 9.93
N ASP A 176 7.36 5.56 10.48
CA ASP A 176 6.09 4.83 10.38
C ASP A 176 5.53 4.86 8.95
N SER A 177 5.76 5.97 8.22
CA SER A 177 5.40 6.11 6.80
C SER A 177 6.33 5.31 5.88
N LEU A 178 7.61 5.16 6.25
CA LEU A 178 8.52 4.31 5.51
C LEU A 178 8.19 2.83 5.75
N LEU A 179 7.96 2.43 7.00
CA LEU A 179 7.64 1.05 7.36
C LEU A 179 6.32 0.58 6.74
N SER A 180 5.33 1.47 6.58
CA SER A 180 4.06 1.12 5.91
C SER A 180 4.22 0.81 4.41
N GLN A 181 5.33 1.23 3.79
CA GLN A 181 5.65 0.96 2.39
C GLN A 181 6.60 -0.23 2.21
N LEU A 182 7.18 -0.75 3.29
CA LEU A 182 8.08 -1.91 3.27
C LEU A 182 7.29 -3.21 3.53
N PRO A 183 7.71 -4.36 2.96
CA PRO A 183 7.12 -5.65 3.25
C PRO A 183 7.15 -5.95 4.75
N LYS A 184 5.97 -6.03 5.37
CA LYS A 184 5.85 -6.17 6.84
C LYS A 184 6.55 -7.41 7.38
N ALA A 185 6.61 -8.49 6.59
CA ALA A 185 7.27 -9.73 6.97
C ALA A 185 8.81 -9.60 6.98
N ASP A 186 9.36 -8.74 6.11
CA ASP A 186 10.79 -8.67 5.86
C ASP A 186 11.46 -7.51 6.58
N PHE A 187 10.69 -6.54 7.09
CA PHE A 187 11.22 -5.35 7.77
C PHE A 187 10.55 -5.12 9.12
N CYS A 188 11.35 -4.69 10.10
CA CYS A 188 10.84 -4.28 11.40
C CYS A 188 11.65 -3.14 12.00
N ARG A 189 11.04 -2.45 12.96
CA ARG A 189 11.78 -1.55 13.84
C ARG A 189 12.41 -2.35 14.96
N VAL A 190 13.56 -1.90 15.43
CA VAL A 190 14.24 -2.48 16.62
C VAL A 190 14.29 -1.47 17.77
N ASN A 191 14.22 -0.17 17.43
CA ASN A 191 14.03 0.93 18.37
C ASN A 191 13.47 2.19 17.67
N LYS A 192 13.43 3.30 18.42
CA LYS A 192 12.89 4.59 17.97
C LYS A 192 13.66 5.26 16.83
N LYS A 193 14.83 4.76 16.43
CA LYS A 193 15.69 5.38 15.43
C LYS A 193 16.07 4.47 14.27
N GLU A 194 15.60 3.22 14.25
CA GLU A 194 16.16 2.19 13.36
C GLU A 194 15.10 1.21 12.84
N ILE A 195 15.22 0.87 11.55
CA ILE A 195 14.56 -0.24 10.85
C ILE A 195 15.63 -1.18 10.31
N ILE A 196 15.38 -2.48 10.36
CA ILE A 196 16.23 -3.50 9.74
C ILE A 196 15.43 -4.36 8.77
N ALA A 197 16.13 -4.92 7.78
CA ALA A 197 15.66 -6.12 7.10
C ALA A 197 15.92 -7.35 8.00
N ILE A 198 14.97 -8.27 8.07
CA ILE A 198 15.11 -9.52 8.83
C ILE A 198 16.25 -10.37 8.23
N SER A 199 16.44 -10.32 6.92
CA SER A 199 17.56 -10.98 6.23
C SER A 199 18.94 -10.45 6.62
N ALA A 200 19.02 -9.24 7.17
CA ALA A 200 20.28 -8.65 7.61
C ALA A 200 20.74 -9.16 8.97
N VAL A 201 19.87 -9.85 9.74
CA VAL A 201 20.17 -10.32 11.09
C VAL A 201 21.13 -11.50 11.03
N GLN A 202 22.29 -11.38 11.69
CA GLN A 202 23.24 -12.48 11.84
C GLN A 202 23.09 -13.18 13.18
N PHE A 203 23.01 -12.40 14.26
CA PHE A 203 22.83 -12.88 15.62
C PHE A 203 21.86 -11.98 16.37
N PHE A 204 21.14 -12.50 17.35
CA PHE A 204 20.38 -11.67 18.28
C PHE A 204 20.31 -12.33 19.65
N ASN A 205 20.11 -11.50 20.66
CA ASN A 205 19.79 -11.91 22.02
C ASN A 205 18.58 -11.10 22.51
N HIS A 206 18.32 -11.11 23.82
CA HIS A 206 17.14 -10.45 24.39
C HIS A 206 17.06 -8.93 24.10
N ASN A 207 18.21 -8.25 24.03
CA ASN A 207 18.31 -6.79 23.97
C ASN A 207 19.17 -6.28 22.81
N GLU A 208 19.82 -7.15 22.05
CA GLU A 208 20.73 -6.76 20.99
C GLU A 208 20.52 -7.59 19.73
N ILE A 209 20.73 -6.95 18.59
CA ILE A 209 20.73 -7.55 17.27
C ILE A 209 22.06 -7.19 16.60
N THR A 210 22.78 -8.18 16.10
CA THR A 210 23.97 -8.01 15.29
C THR A 210 23.63 -8.28 13.83
N LEU A 211 23.93 -7.32 12.95
CA LEU A 211 23.72 -7.49 11.52
C LEU A 211 24.91 -8.17 10.85
N SER A 212 24.68 -8.81 9.71
CA SER A 212 25.72 -9.42 8.87
C SER A 212 26.60 -8.38 8.18
N LEU A 213 26.14 -7.13 8.07
CA LEU A 213 26.89 -6.02 7.53
C LEU A 213 27.77 -5.35 8.59
N HIS A 214 28.86 -4.77 8.11
CA HIS A 214 29.83 -4.06 8.92
C HIS A 214 29.76 -2.56 8.62
N GLU A 215 30.10 -1.75 9.61
CA GLU A 215 30.36 -0.33 9.41
C GLU A 215 31.57 -0.13 8.50
N LYS A 216 31.76 1.10 7.97
CA LYS A 216 32.92 1.47 7.14
C LYS A 216 34.28 1.21 7.81
N ASN A 217 34.31 1.11 9.13
CA ASN A 217 35.50 0.82 9.93
C ASN A 217 35.76 -0.70 10.14
N GLY A 218 34.93 -1.57 9.55
CA GLY A 218 35.02 -3.02 9.67
C GLY A 218 34.41 -3.61 10.94
N LYS A 219 33.78 -2.81 11.81
CA LYS A 219 33.10 -3.31 13.00
C LYS A 219 31.71 -3.85 12.67
N PRO A 220 31.24 -4.90 13.36
CA PRO A 220 29.88 -5.37 13.20
C PRO A 220 28.88 -4.30 13.65
N ILE A 221 27.76 -4.19 12.94
CA ILE A 221 26.68 -3.29 13.33
C ILE A 221 25.87 -3.99 14.43
N VAL A 222 25.92 -3.44 15.65
CA VAL A 222 25.17 -3.93 16.82
C VAL A 222 24.11 -2.91 17.20
N LEU A 223 22.86 -3.35 17.23
CA LEU A 223 21.69 -2.51 17.47
C LEU A 223 20.98 -2.93 18.76
N VAL A 224 20.42 -1.95 19.47
CA VAL A 224 19.61 -2.21 20.67
C VAL A 224 18.19 -2.60 20.25
N LEU A 225 17.75 -3.79 20.66
CA LEU A 225 16.37 -4.26 20.57
C LEU A 225 15.61 -3.82 21.82
N SER A 226 14.88 -2.72 21.68
CA SER A 226 14.09 -2.18 22.78
C SER A 226 12.78 -2.93 23.00
N GLU A 227 12.32 -2.97 24.25
CA GLU A 227 11.15 -3.74 24.70
C GLU A 227 9.90 -3.51 23.84
N THR A 228 9.61 -2.26 23.48
CA THR A 228 8.45 -1.88 22.66
C THR A 228 8.43 -2.58 21.29
N TYR A 229 9.59 -2.87 20.70
CA TYR A 229 9.71 -3.44 19.36
C TYR A 229 10.08 -4.92 19.36
N ARG A 230 10.46 -5.48 20.52
CA ARG A 230 10.90 -6.87 20.67
C ARG A 230 9.88 -7.88 20.15
N ASN A 231 8.60 -7.69 20.49
CA ASN A 231 7.56 -8.65 20.08
C ASN A 231 7.38 -8.71 18.56
N ASP A 232 7.38 -7.55 17.88
CA ASP A 232 7.28 -7.48 16.41
C ASP A 232 8.51 -8.13 15.75
N PHE A 233 9.70 -7.93 16.30
CA PHE A 233 10.91 -8.61 15.83
C PHE A 233 10.82 -10.14 16.00
N LEU A 234 10.48 -10.63 17.20
CA LEU A 234 10.44 -12.07 17.51
C LEU A 234 9.46 -12.85 16.61
N THR A 235 8.27 -12.28 16.39
CA THR A 235 7.27 -12.89 15.50
C THR A 235 7.75 -13.05 14.06
N LYS A 236 8.65 -12.17 13.57
CA LYS A 236 9.19 -12.21 12.21
C LYS A 236 10.37 -13.16 12.04
N VAL A 237 11.18 -13.33 13.08
CA VAL A 237 12.26 -14.35 13.08
C VAL A 237 11.75 -15.78 13.35
N LYS A 238 10.42 -15.96 13.43
CA LYS A 238 9.73 -17.25 13.60
C LYS A 238 10.20 -18.03 14.84
N ILE A 239 10.30 -17.32 15.97
CA ILE A 239 10.35 -17.91 17.31
C ILE A 239 8.98 -17.80 17.96
#